data_AF-A0A8J2ISD8-F1
#
_entry.id   AF-A0A8J2ISD8-F1
#
_cell.length_a   1.000
_cell.length_b   1.000
_cell.length_c   1.000
_cell.angle_alpha   90.00
_cell.angle_beta   90.00
_cell.angle_gamma   90.00
#
_symmetry.space_group_name_H-M   'P 1'
#
loop_
_entity.id
_entity.type
_entity.pdbx_description
1 polymer ?
#
loop_
_entity_poly.entity_id
_entity_poly.type
_entity_poly.pdbx_seq_one_letter_code
_entity_poly.pdbx_strand_id
1 'polypeptide(L)'
;MHLLLSLLFAATASCASTCNTEPLSLPIRDVQVLHNVDKSLMRGISATVGSPKQNIVLLPWAELNNTWIYDDQPYCDKTVIWNDRICQIRRGGFYDEANSTSFTKASDIGDAGGSTNEVSFQGAESGIKKLVATGLAGTDNLTLEGAPTVDDLPIGIPRLKWDAGYTMLHPLGLGSNSTYLNALKEAGKISSRVWSIFWGRMWVKTPIDGSLVLGGYDEEKVIGANYTAPLRYDDYTGTAGCWTGMKITISDIRVNFRDGSDESIFPTNTALPCCIVPQRQLLLEAPGTYVSRFEDVTGTNHTENSYGLHWSARLIDADKAFDGDITFHLNSGLKIRVPNDQYIVPFVDIERSGDRVTKPKIKELLMNGVADQPATLGRYFLTAAYLMVNHDAGTFTLWQGNPTQRSKLVQVYDQKTADECGKDGTGIVQPTVSAGPDEETRESAVQSEASRPSSPSGAVIGGAVAGAVVLIAVLCLGAFFLLRRKRKTVAGQESSAPPEYVHYDKAEFPAWSPPQEMAGCKPKPAEAQGQFHFVYELDGDGHRSRR
;
A
#
# COMPACT_ATOMS: atom_id res chain seq x y z
N MET A 1 -55.46 31.10 -27.38
CA MET A 1 -54.58 31.98 -26.59
C MET A 1 -55.05 31.90 -25.15
N HIS A 2 -54.24 31.30 -24.25
CA HIS A 2 -54.36 31.06 -22.79
C HIS A 2 -53.89 29.64 -22.48
N LEU A 3 -52.57 29.43 -22.50
CA LEU A 3 -51.62 29.44 -21.37
C LEU A 3 -51.60 28.08 -20.62
N LEU A 4 -50.61 27.27 -21.01
CA LEU A 4 -50.16 26.06 -20.32
C LEU A 4 -49.75 26.39 -18.87
N LEU A 5 -50.18 25.56 -17.92
CA LEU A 5 -49.59 25.49 -16.59
C LEU A 5 -48.95 24.11 -16.43
N SER A 6 -47.68 24.00 -16.84
CA SER A 6 -46.84 22.84 -16.55
C SER A 6 -46.27 23.02 -15.15
N LEU A 7 -46.79 22.27 -14.16
CA LEU A 7 -46.16 22.15 -12.86
C LEU A 7 -44.83 21.38 -13.00
N LEU A 8 -43.72 22.10 -12.91
CA LEU A 8 -42.43 21.50 -12.54
C LEU A 8 -42.51 21.08 -11.06
N PHE A 9 -42.67 19.79 -10.81
CA PHE A 9 -42.21 19.20 -9.56
C PHE A 9 -40.68 19.20 -9.58
N ALA A 10 -40.09 20.24 -8.99
CA ALA A 10 -38.71 20.16 -8.54
C ALA A 10 -38.65 19.14 -7.41
N ALA A 11 -38.35 17.89 -7.75
CA ALA A 11 -37.86 16.93 -6.77
C ALA A 11 -36.55 17.50 -6.22
N THR A 12 -36.60 18.08 -5.04
CA THR A 12 -35.39 18.29 -4.23
C THR A 12 -34.86 16.91 -3.93
N ALA A 13 -33.91 16.45 -4.75
CA ALA A 13 -33.02 15.37 -4.37
C ALA A 13 -32.38 15.82 -3.05
N SER A 14 -32.87 15.31 -1.93
CA SER A 14 -32.12 15.41 -0.68
C SER A 14 -30.83 14.65 -0.93
N CYS A 15 -29.72 15.36 -1.15
CA CYS A 15 -28.41 14.80 -0.92
C CYS A 15 -28.49 14.21 0.49
N ALA A 16 -28.39 12.88 0.61
CA ALA A 16 -28.21 12.25 1.90
C ALA A 16 -27.03 12.97 2.57
N SER A 17 -27.27 13.60 3.72
CA SER A 17 -26.24 14.39 4.38
C SER A 17 -25.08 13.46 4.76
N THR A 18 -23.90 13.69 4.19
CA THR A 18 -22.64 12.98 4.49
C THR A 18 -22.26 13.01 5.96
N CYS A 19 -22.90 13.89 6.74
CA CYS A 19 -22.78 14.04 8.18
C CYS A 19 -23.08 12.75 8.96
N ASN A 20 -23.96 11.89 8.47
CA ASN A 20 -24.37 10.66 9.16
C ASN A 20 -23.87 9.38 8.47
N THR A 21 -22.93 9.48 7.53
CA THR A 21 -22.38 8.32 6.83
C THR A 21 -21.40 7.57 7.73
N GLU A 22 -21.81 6.43 8.27
CA GLU A 22 -20.93 5.59 9.08
C GLU A 22 -19.71 5.09 8.29
N PRO A 23 -18.52 4.99 8.93
CA PRO A 23 -17.37 4.34 8.32
C PRO A 23 -17.66 2.89 7.92
N LEU A 24 -17.05 2.44 6.84
CA LEU A 24 -17.12 1.04 6.41
C LEU A 24 -15.99 0.26 7.07
N SER A 25 -16.25 -0.94 7.58
CA SER A 25 -15.23 -1.82 8.15
C SER A 25 -15.16 -3.13 7.36
N LEU A 26 -14.04 -3.32 6.67
CA LEU A 26 -13.77 -4.47 5.82
C LEU A 26 -12.86 -5.44 6.57
N PRO A 27 -13.26 -6.69 6.80
CA PRO A 27 -12.45 -7.65 7.54
C PRO A 27 -11.21 -8.06 6.73
N ILE A 28 -10.06 -8.15 7.42
CA ILE A 28 -8.83 -8.75 6.89
C ILE A 28 -8.65 -10.09 7.61
N ARG A 29 -8.93 -11.19 6.91
CA ARG A 29 -8.97 -12.54 7.49
C ARG A 29 -8.49 -13.59 6.51
N ASP A 30 -8.36 -14.82 6.97
CA ASP A 30 -8.09 -15.95 6.07
C ASP A 30 -9.31 -16.22 5.19
N VAL A 31 -9.10 -16.19 3.88
CA VAL A 31 -10.12 -16.43 2.85
C VAL A 31 -9.68 -17.60 1.98
N GLN A 32 -10.59 -18.55 1.75
CA GLN A 32 -10.40 -19.62 0.79
C GLN A 32 -10.46 -19.03 -0.63
N VAL A 33 -9.37 -19.15 -1.38
CA VAL A 33 -9.23 -18.60 -2.72
C VAL A 33 -9.89 -19.50 -3.77
N LEU A 34 -9.71 -20.81 -3.65
CA LEU A 34 -10.23 -21.80 -4.58
C LEU A 34 -11.24 -22.71 -3.91
N HIS A 35 -12.48 -22.66 -4.38
CA HIS A 35 -13.59 -23.46 -3.84
C HIS A 35 -13.33 -24.97 -3.86
N ASN A 36 -12.52 -25.45 -4.79
CA ASN A 36 -12.19 -26.87 -4.94
C ASN A 36 -10.93 -27.31 -4.18
N VAL A 37 -10.30 -26.42 -3.40
CA VAL A 37 -9.12 -26.70 -2.57
C VAL A 37 -9.35 -26.10 -1.18
N ASP A 38 -9.78 -26.92 -0.23
CA ASP A 38 -10.26 -26.49 1.10
C ASP A 38 -9.26 -25.59 1.85
N LYS A 39 -7.95 -25.85 1.70
CA LYS A 39 -6.89 -25.11 2.39
C LYS A 39 -6.19 -24.08 1.52
N SER A 40 -6.79 -23.64 0.41
CA SER A 40 -6.25 -22.55 -0.42
C SER A 40 -6.42 -21.18 0.24
N LEU A 41 -5.87 -21.02 1.44
CA LEU A 41 -6.11 -19.87 2.30
C LEU A 41 -5.11 -18.75 2.03
N MET A 42 -5.62 -17.54 1.85
CA MET A 42 -4.84 -16.31 1.83
C MET A 42 -5.45 -15.28 2.77
N ARG A 43 -4.61 -14.49 3.46
CA ARG A 43 -5.10 -13.43 4.35
C ARG A 43 -5.26 -12.12 3.58
N GLY A 44 -6.49 -11.63 3.48
CA GLY A 44 -6.84 -10.42 2.74
C GLY A 44 -8.30 -10.04 2.91
N ILE A 45 -8.82 -9.22 1.99
CA ILE A 45 -10.21 -8.77 1.97
C ILE A 45 -10.95 -9.60 0.90
N SER A 46 -11.99 -10.32 1.32
CA SER A 46 -12.84 -11.04 0.36
C SER A 46 -13.63 -10.04 -0.49
N ALA A 47 -13.71 -10.30 -1.80
CA ALA A 47 -14.44 -9.45 -2.73
C ALA A 47 -15.00 -10.23 -3.91
N THR A 48 -15.93 -9.60 -4.62
CA THR A 48 -16.43 -10.09 -5.90
C THR A 48 -16.34 -9.01 -6.96
N VAL A 49 -15.94 -9.41 -8.16
CA VAL A 49 -15.91 -8.56 -9.36
C VAL A 49 -16.83 -9.13 -10.44
N GLY A 50 -17.51 -8.27 -11.19
CA GLY A 50 -18.26 -8.67 -12.38
C GLY A 50 -19.66 -9.20 -12.18
N SER A 51 -20.32 -9.48 -13.31
CA SER A 51 -21.68 -10.01 -13.40
C SER A 51 -21.75 -11.17 -14.42
N PRO A 52 -21.89 -12.45 -13.99
CA PRO A 52 -22.00 -12.92 -12.62
C PRO A 52 -20.75 -12.63 -11.76
N LYS A 53 -20.97 -12.58 -10.45
CA LYS A 53 -19.94 -12.30 -9.45
C LYS A 53 -18.85 -13.37 -9.44
N GLN A 54 -17.61 -12.95 -9.62
CA GLN A 54 -16.42 -13.79 -9.54
C GLN A 54 -15.67 -13.49 -8.24
N ASN A 55 -15.33 -14.52 -7.47
CA ASN A 55 -14.69 -14.36 -6.16
C ASN A 55 -13.19 -14.07 -6.31
N ILE A 56 -12.72 -13.04 -5.62
CA ILE A 56 -11.32 -12.65 -5.54
C ILE A 56 -10.95 -12.27 -4.11
N VAL A 57 -9.64 -12.18 -3.84
CA VAL A 57 -9.11 -11.70 -2.55
C VAL A 57 -8.17 -10.54 -2.80
N LEU A 58 -8.48 -9.39 -2.20
CA LEU A 58 -7.75 -8.14 -2.36
C LEU A 58 -6.79 -7.90 -1.20
N LEU A 59 -5.77 -7.09 -1.47
CA LEU A 59 -4.87 -6.54 -0.48
C LEU A 59 -4.81 -5.01 -0.56
N PRO A 60 -4.94 -4.29 0.58
CA PRO A 60 -4.73 -2.84 0.63
C PRO A 60 -3.34 -2.43 0.12
N TRP A 61 -3.28 -1.52 -0.83
CA TRP A 61 -2.05 -0.99 -1.41
C TRP A 61 -2.02 0.53 -1.29
N ALA A 62 -1.23 1.03 -0.35
CA ALA A 62 -1.22 2.45 0.03
C ALA A 62 -0.57 3.38 -1.01
N GLU A 63 0.18 2.84 -1.97
CA GLU A 63 0.87 3.63 -3.00
C GLU A 63 0.12 3.68 -4.34
N LEU A 64 -0.78 2.72 -4.60
CA LEU A 64 -1.49 2.65 -5.88
C LEU A 64 -2.76 3.47 -5.83
N ASN A 65 -2.99 4.26 -6.87
CA ASN A 65 -4.21 5.01 -7.08
C ASN A 65 -5.29 4.14 -7.74
N ASN A 66 -4.94 3.24 -8.65
CA ASN A 66 -5.92 2.33 -9.26
C ASN A 66 -5.97 0.98 -8.57
N THR A 67 -7.09 0.28 -8.74
CA THR A 67 -7.24 -1.13 -8.37
C THR A 67 -6.81 -2.01 -9.53
N TRP A 68 -5.98 -3.02 -9.24
CA TRP A 68 -5.44 -3.94 -10.24
C TRP A 68 -5.95 -5.35 -9.97
N ILE A 69 -6.55 -5.97 -10.98
CA ILE A 69 -7.19 -7.28 -10.90
C ILE A 69 -6.46 -8.25 -11.84
N TYR A 70 -5.88 -9.31 -11.28
CA TYR A 70 -5.23 -10.37 -12.05
C TYR A 70 -6.25 -11.25 -12.78
N ASP A 71 -5.97 -11.52 -14.05
CA ASP A 71 -6.69 -12.51 -14.83
C ASP A 71 -5.91 -13.84 -14.88
N ASP A 72 -6.24 -14.70 -15.84
CA ASP A 72 -5.58 -15.99 -16.07
C ASP A 72 -4.18 -15.90 -16.71
N GLN A 73 -3.69 -14.68 -17.02
CA GLN A 73 -2.36 -14.41 -17.56
C GLN A 73 -1.53 -13.52 -16.63
N PRO A 74 -1.51 -13.76 -15.30
CA PRO A 74 -0.73 -12.92 -14.41
C PRO A 74 0.76 -13.17 -14.64
N TYR A 75 1.58 -12.16 -14.36
CA TYR A 75 3.00 -12.43 -14.19
C TYR A 75 3.24 -13.19 -12.89
N CYS A 76 3.85 -14.37 -12.97
CA CYS A 76 4.33 -15.14 -11.83
C CYS A 76 5.74 -15.64 -12.13
N ASP A 77 6.71 -15.33 -11.26
CA ASP A 77 8.10 -15.71 -11.48
C ASP A 77 8.27 -17.23 -11.29
N LYS A 78 8.55 -17.94 -12.38
CA LYS A 78 8.69 -19.42 -12.38
C LYS A 78 9.89 -19.92 -11.56
N THR A 79 10.83 -19.05 -11.19
CA THR A 79 11.94 -19.40 -10.30
C THR A 79 11.51 -19.49 -8.83
N VAL A 80 10.36 -18.91 -8.49
CA VAL A 80 9.82 -18.80 -7.12
C VAL A 80 8.47 -19.50 -7.00
N ILE A 81 7.66 -19.45 -8.04
CA ILE A 81 6.31 -19.99 -8.12
C ILE A 81 6.34 -21.21 -9.05
N TRP A 82 6.08 -22.37 -8.47
CA TRP A 82 6.47 -23.66 -9.04
C TRP A 82 5.39 -24.25 -9.96
N ASN A 83 4.17 -23.70 -9.93
CA ASN A 83 3.08 -24.03 -10.84
C ASN A 83 2.00 -22.92 -10.88
N ASP A 84 1.10 -23.01 -11.86
CA ASP A 84 0.03 -22.03 -12.07
C ASP A 84 -1.01 -22.04 -10.95
N ARG A 85 -1.19 -23.17 -10.25
CA ARG A 85 -2.10 -23.27 -9.09
C ARG A 85 -1.63 -22.40 -7.93
N ILE A 86 -0.34 -22.46 -7.58
CA ILE A 86 0.26 -21.60 -6.56
C ILE A 86 0.14 -20.15 -7.00
N CYS A 87 0.44 -19.84 -8.27
CA CYS A 87 0.27 -18.50 -8.82
C CYS A 87 -1.17 -17.98 -8.60
N GLN A 88 -2.18 -18.76 -8.99
CA GLN A 88 -3.60 -18.41 -8.83
C GLN A 88 -3.97 -18.12 -7.38
N ILE A 89 -3.54 -18.98 -6.45
CA ILE A 89 -3.81 -18.79 -5.02
C ILE A 89 -3.11 -17.54 -4.50
N ARG A 90 -1.81 -17.40 -4.81
CA ARG A 90 -1.00 -16.27 -4.37
C ARG A 90 -1.51 -14.93 -4.92
N ARG A 91 -2.09 -14.92 -6.11
CA ARG A 91 -2.74 -13.74 -6.73
C ARG A 91 -4.18 -13.50 -6.24
N GLY A 92 -4.74 -14.37 -5.40
CA GLY A 92 -6.05 -14.17 -4.79
C GLY A 92 -7.22 -14.58 -5.69
N GLY A 93 -7.01 -15.56 -6.57
CA GLY A 93 -7.99 -16.00 -7.57
C GLY A 93 -7.80 -15.26 -8.89
N PHE A 94 -8.40 -15.76 -9.97
CA PHE A 94 -8.37 -15.10 -11.27
C PHE A 94 -9.74 -14.57 -11.64
N TYR A 95 -9.72 -13.41 -12.28
CA TYR A 95 -10.86 -12.80 -12.92
C TYR A 95 -10.86 -13.14 -14.41
N ASP A 96 -12.04 -13.47 -14.95
CA ASP A 96 -12.25 -13.67 -16.38
C ASP A 96 -13.18 -12.59 -16.91
N GLU A 97 -12.64 -11.63 -17.65
CA GLU A 97 -13.40 -10.51 -18.17
C GLU A 97 -14.46 -10.93 -19.22
N ALA A 98 -14.23 -12.03 -19.93
CA ALA A 98 -15.16 -12.52 -20.94
C ALA A 98 -16.43 -13.13 -20.30
N ASN A 99 -16.32 -13.56 -19.04
CA ASN A 99 -17.45 -14.06 -18.26
C ASN A 99 -18.21 -12.97 -17.50
N SER A 100 -17.79 -11.71 -17.58
CA SER A 100 -18.50 -10.59 -16.94
C SER A 100 -19.27 -9.76 -17.96
N THR A 101 -20.60 -9.80 -17.86
CA THR A 101 -21.51 -8.98 -18.68
C THR A 101 -21.52 -7.50 -18.30
N SER A 102 -20.99 -7.14 -17.12
CA SER A 102 -20.81 -5.75 -16.68
C SER A 102 -19.43 -5.19 -17.03
N PHE A 103 -18.51 -6.01 -17.54
CA PHE A 103 -17.20 -5.53 -17.94
C PHE A 103 -17.27 -4.68 -19.22
N THR A 104 -16.79 -3.44 -19.12
CA THR A 104 -16.62 -2.55 -20.28
C THR A 104 -15.15 -2.32 -20.53
N LYS A 105 -14.64 -2.89 -21.62
CA LYS A 105 -13.22 -2.80 -22.00
C LYS A 105 -12.82 -1.37 -22.39
N ALA A 106 -11.63 -0.95 -21.98
CA ALA A 106 -10.95 0.28 -22.40
C ALA A 106 -9.56 -0.02 -22.98
N SER A 107 -8.93 0.98 -23.61
CA SER A 107 -7.57 0.88 -24.15
C SER A 107 -6.53 0.78 -23.04
N ASP A 108 -6.70 1.61 -22.01
CA ASP A 108 -5.85 1.72 -20.85
C ASP A 108 -6.65 2.20 -19.63
N ILE A 109 -5.98 2.27 -18.49
CA ILE A 109 -6.64 2.62 -17.22
C ILE A 109 -7.14 4.07 -17.19
N GLY A 110 -6.52 4.98 -17.96
CA GLY A 110 -6.97 6.37 -18.09
C GLY A 110 -8.27 6.46 -18.88
N ASP A 111 -8.36 5.75 -20.01
CA ASP A 111 -9.57 5.66 -20.83
C ASP A 111 -10.72 4.96 -20.09
N ALA A 112 -10.42 4.07 -19.14
CA ALA A 112 -11.41 3.48 -18.24
C ALA A 112 -11.93 4.45 -17.16
N GLY A 113 -11.42 5.68 -17.08
CA GLY A 113 -11.76 6.66 -16.03
C GLY A 113 -10.90 6.54 -14.77
N GLY A 114 -9.83 5.75 -14.81
CA GLY A 114 -8.88 5.62 -13.72
C GLY A 114 -7.83 6.74 -13.68
N SER A 115 -6.98 6.70 -12.65
CA SER A 115 -5.84 7.60 -12.54
C SER A 115 -4.80 7.30 -13.62
N THR A 116 -4.44 8.31 -14.40
CA THR A 116 -3.38 8.24 -15.42
C THR A 116 -1.97 8.27 -14.83
N ASN A 117 -1.87 8.22 -13.50
CA ASN A 117 -0.61 8.12 -12.79
C ASN A 117 -0.81 7.29 -11.51
N GLU A 118 0.04 6.28 -11.32
CA GLU A 118 0.12 5.56 -10.05
C GLU A 118 0.97 6.34 -9.05
N VAL A 119 2.20 6.68 -9.46
CA VAL A 119 3.18 7.36 -8.61
C VAL A 119 4.06 8.28 -9.47
N SER A 120 4.45 9.42 -8.91
CA SER A 120 5.37 10.35 -9.58
C SER A 120 6.83 9.86 -9.58
N PHE A 121 7.15 8.89 -8.74
CA PHE A 121 8.49 8.33 -8.47
C PHE A 121 8.53 6.82 -8.78
N GLN A 122 9.63 6.12 -8.47
CA GLN A 122 9.80 4.70 -8.83
C GLN A 122 8.84 3.74 -8.07
N GLY A 123 8.31 4.15 -6.91
CA GLY A 123 7.39 3.37 -6.07
C GLY A 123 8.10 2.24 -5.32
N ALA A 124 7.37 1.44 -4.52
CA ALA A 124 7.92 0.26 -3.84
C ALA A 124 8.44 -0.78 -4.82
N GLU A 125 7.79 -0.87 -5.98
CA GLU A 125 8.11 -1.79 -7.05
C GLU A 125 8.41 -1.00 -8.32
N SER A 126 9.60 -1.23 -8.90
CA SER A 126 10.10 -0.48 -10.07
C SER A 126 9.19 -0.51 -11.31
N GLY A 127 8.25 -1.46 -11.37
CA GLY A 127 7.34 -1.61 -12.49
C GLY A 127 5.99 -0.93 -12.32
N ILE A 128 5.69 -0.31 -11.16
CA ILE A 128 4.40 0.37 -10.92
C ILE A 128 4.10 1.41 -12.00
N LYS A 129 5.07 2.24 -12.36
CA LYS A 129 4.90 3.27 -13.40
C LYS A 129 4.50 2.68 -14.76
N LYS A 130 4.88 1.43 -15.05
CA LYS A 130 4.54 0.77 -16.31
C LYS A 130 3.09 0.34 -16.35
N LEU A 131 2.45 0.08 -15.21
CA LEU A 131 1.08 -0.40 -15.12
C LEU A 131 0.11 0.46 -15.96
N VAL A 132 0.17 1.78 -15.81
CA VAL A 132 -0.67 2.72 -16.57
C VAL A 132 -0.43 2.64 -18.07
N ALA A 133 0.84 2.55 -18.49
CA ALA A 133 1.25 2.71 -19.89
C ALA A 133 1.12 1.42 -20.73
N THR A 134 0.79 0.29 -20.11
CA THR A 134 0.93 -1.03 -20.74
C THR A 134 -0.26 -1.96 -20.54
N GLY A 135 -1.27 -1.56 -19.77
CA GLY A 135 -2.26 -2.49 -19.23
C GLY A 135 -3.58 -2.51 -19.99
N LEU A 136 -4.07 -3.73 -20.27
CA LEU A 136 -5.51 -3.96 -20.43
C LEU A 136 -6.24 -3.30 -19.25
N ALA A 137 -7.34 -2.63 -19.52
CA ALA A 137 -8.18 -2.06 -18.49
C ALA A 137 -9.64 -2.05 -18.92
N GLY A 138 -10.51 -1.70 -17.99
CA GLY A 138 -11.93 -1.50 -18.23
C GLY A 138 -12.62 -1.04 -16.96
N THR A 139 -13.93 -0.98 -17.01
CA THR A 139 -14.77 -0.80 -15.82
C THR A 139 -15.50 -2.10 -15.50
N ASP A 140 -15.70 -2.36 -14.21
CA ASP A 140 -16.61 -3.41 -13.76
C ASP A 140 -17.14 -3.14 -12.35
N ASN A 141 -18.15 -3.89 -11.94
CA ASN A 141 -18.74 -3.80 -10.62
C ASN A 141 -17.86 -4.50 -9.59
N LEU A 142 -17.40 -3.78 -8.58
CA LEU A 142 -16.58 -4.31 -7.50
C LEU A 142 -17.34 -4.24 -6.17
N THR A 143 -17.44 -5.37 -5.46
CA THR A 143 -18.03 -5.45 -4.12
C THR A 143 -17.03 -6.05 -3.16
N LEU A 144 -16.69 -5.33 -2.10
CA LEU A 144 -15.82 -5.83 -1.02
C LEU A 144 -16.70 -6.28 0.15
N GLU A 145 -16.27 -7.31 0.87
CA GLU A 145 -16.92 -7.70 2.12
C GLU A 145 -16.96 -6.52 3.11
N GLY A 146 -18.14 -6.17 3.59
CA GLY A 146 -18.34 -5.02 4.48
C GLY A 146 -18.50 -3.66 3.79
N ALA A 147 -18.55 -3.63 2.44
CA ALA A 147 -18.75 -2.41 1.66
C ALA A 147 -19.88 -2.58 0.62
N PRO A 148 -20.57 -1.49 0.22
CA PRO A 148 -21.49 -1.53 -0.91
C PRO A 148 -20.75 -1.79 -2.22
N THR A 149 -21.49 -2.29 -3.23
CA THR A 149 -20.97 -2.39 -4.60
C THR A 149 -20.65 -0.99 -5.14
N VAL A 150 -19.50 -0.87 -5.79
CA VAL A 150 -19.14 0.26 -6.62
C VAL A 150 -19.29 -0.19 -8.06
N ASP A 151 -20.29 0.36 -8.74
CA ASP A 151 -20.58 0.06 -10.14
C ASP A 151 -19.59 0.80 -11.06
N ASP A 152 -19.27 0.21 -12.21
CA ASP A 152 -18.39 0.79 -13.23
C ASP A 152 -17.03 1.30 -12.68
N LEU A 153 -16.45 0.60 -11.69
CA LEU A 153 -15.15 0.98 -11.13
C LEU A 153 -14.04 0.73 -12.17
N PRO A 154 -13.16 1.70 -12.45
CA PRO A 154 -11.98 1.47 -13.28
C PRO A 154 -11.03 0.45 -12.64
N ILE A 155 -10.77 -0.64 -13.36
CA ILE A 155 -9.84 -1.69 -12.98
C ILE A 155 -8.78 -1.90 -14.07
N GLY A 156 -7.53 -2.08 -13.65
CA GLY A 156 -6.44 -2.47 -14.54
C GLY A 156 -6.16 -3.97 -14.45
N ILE A 157 -5.72 -4.59 -15.55
CA ILE A 157 -5.43 -6.02 -15.63
C ILE A 157 -3.94 -6.22 -15.97
N PRO A 158 -3.08 -6.50 -14.96
CA PRO A 158 -1.64 -6.53 -15.17
C PRO A 158 -1.15 -7.90 -15.68
N ARG A 159 -0.68 -7.95 -16.94
CA ARG A 159 -0.05 -9.13 -17.58
C ARG A 159 1.48 -9.03 -17.73
N LEU A 160 2.12 -8.15 -16.97
CA LEU A 160 3.57 -7.87 -17.05
C LEU A 160 4.26 -7.97 -15.69
N LYS A 161 5.59 -8.09 -15.74
CA LYS A 161 6.44 -7.96 -14.55
C LYS A 161 6.44 -6.52 -14.05
N TRP A 162 5.48 -6.19 -13.21
CA TRP A 162 5.41 -4.88 -12.55
C TRP A 162 5.88 -4.92 -11.09
N ASP A 163 5.76 -6.09 -10.47
CA ASP A 163 6.33 -6.45 -9.18
C ASP A 163 7.50 -7.43 -9.36
N ALA A 164 8.16 -7.77 -8.26
CA ALA A 164 9.19 -8.80 -8.26
C ALA A 164 8.65 -10.25 -8.20
N GLY A 165 7.36 -10.48 -8.49
CA GLY A 165 6.72 -11.79 -8.59
C GLY A 165 6.28 -12.43 -7.27
N TYR A 166 6.55 -11.78 -6.13
CA TYR A 166 6.21 -12.27 -4.78
C TYR A 166 5.18 -11.40 -4.05
N THR A 167 4.72 -10.31 -4.68
CA THR A 167 3.52 -9.60 -4.23
C THR A 167 2.32 -10.53 -4.29
N MET A 168 1.46 -10.42 -3.30
CA MET A 168 0.32 -11.31 -3.13
C MET A 168 -0.97 -10.54 -3.28
N LEU A 169 -1.99 -11.24 -3.77
CA LEU A 169 -3.37 -10.79 -3.91
C LEU A 169 -3.56 -9.63 -4.91
N HIS A 170 -4.80 -9.41 -5.31
CA HIS A 170 -5.21 -8.28 -6.14
C HIS A 170 -4.95 -6.96 -5.39
N PRO A 171 -4.20 -5.99 -5.95
CA PRO A 171 -3.99 -4.70 -5.29
C PRO A 171 -5.25 -3.82 -5.27
N LEU A 172 -5.73 -3.49 -4.08
CA LEU A 172 -6.74 -2.44 -3.87
C LEU A 172 -6.02 -1.10 -3.72
N GLY A 173 -6.20 -0.21 -4.69
CA GLY A 173 -5.53 1.10 -4.70
C GLY A 173 -6.07 2.05 -3.63
N LEU A 174 -5.23 2.44 -2.67
CA LEU A 174 -5.52 3.36 -1.56
C LEU A 174 -4.55 4.56 -1.51
N GLY A 175 -3.91 4.87 -2.62
CA GLY A 175 -3.02 6.02 -2.82
C GLY A 175 -3.73 7.37 -2.71
N SER A 176 -2.95 8.45 -2.83
CA SER A 176 -3.42 9.83 -2.64
C SER A 176 -4.50 10.27 -3.63
N ASN A 177 -4.54 9.63 -4.81
CA ASN A 177 -5.56 9.79 -5.82
C ASN A 177 -6.30 8.47 -6.08
N SER A 178 -6.60 7.71 -5.02
CA SER A 178 -7.33 6.45 -5.11
C SER A 178 -8.67 6.60 -5.82
N THR A 179 -8.85 5.90 -6.94
CA THR A 179 -10.11 5.89 -7.69
C THR A 179 -11.24 5.26 -6.89
N TYR A 180 -10.92 4.23 -6.09
CA TYR A 180 -11.89 3.56 -5.21
C TYR A 180 -12.39 4.48 -4.08
N LEU A 181 -11.48 5.17 -3.38
CA LEU A 181 -11.87 6.11 -2.32
C LEU A 181 -12.63 7.32 -2.89
N ASN A 182 -12.22 7.81 -4.06
CA ASN A 182 -12.94 8.88 -4.76
C ASN A 182 -14.37 8.44 -5.09
N ALA A 183 -14.55 7.27 -5.70
CA ALA A 183 -15.88 6.74 -6.05
C ALA A 183 -16.79 6.56 -4.83
N LEU A 184 -16.27 6.01 -3.72
CA LEU A 184 -17.05 5.88 -2.48
C LEU A 184 -17.46 7.23 -1.90
N LYS A 185 -16.56 8.22 -1.93
CA LYS A 185 -16.84 9.57 -1.41
C LYS A 185 -17.87 10.29 -2.27
N GLU A 186 -17.72 10.23 -3.60
CA GLU A 186 -18.67 10.82 -4.56
C GLU A 186 -20.06 10.19 -4.45
N ALA A 187 -20.14 8.88 -4.19
CA ALA A 187 -21.38 8.18 -3.92
C ALA A 187 -21.95 8.40 -2.49
N GLY A 188 -21.30 9.24 -1.67
CA GLY A 188 -21.71 9.52 -0.29
C GLY A 188 -21.62 8.33 0.66
N LYS A 189 -20.84 7.29 0.31
CA LYS A 189 -20.66 6.05 1.08
C LYS A 189 -19.59 6.16 2.16
N ILE A 190 -18.71 7.13 2.04
CA ILE A 190 -17.77 7.57 3.08
C ILE A 190 -17.78 9.10 3.15
N SER A 191 -17.53 9.66 4.32
CA SER A 191 -17.52 11.11 4.54
C SER A 191 -16.21 11.80 4.13
N SER A 192 -15.12 11.04 4.02
CA SER A 192 -13.80 11.55 3.67
C SER A 192 -12.94 10.45 3.04
N ARG A 193 -11.85 10.83 2.34
CA ARG A 193 -10.87 9.90 1.78
C ARG A 193 -9.86 9.46 2.85
N VAL A 194 -10.42 8.91 3.92
CA VAL A 194 -9.68 8.35 5.05
C VAL A 194 -9.73 6.84 4.96
N TRP A 195 -8.60 6.19 5.24
CA TRP A 195 -8.59 4.76 5.50
C TRP A 195 -7.69 4.44 6.69
N SER A 196 -8.06 3.42 7.44
CA SER A 196 -7.29 2.93 8.58
C SER A 196 -7.11 1.44 8.51
N ILE A 197 -6.00 0.93 9.03
CA ILE A 197 -5.69 -0.50 8.98
C ILE A 197 -5.14 -1.02 10.31
N PHE A 198 -5.66 -2.18 10.68
CA PHE A 198 -5.11 -3.10 11.67
C PHE A 198 -4.99 -4.47 11.00
N TRP A 199 -3.81 -5.08 11.01
CA TRP A 199 -3.60 -6.36 10.30
C TRP A 199 -4.24 -7.56 11.03
N GLY A 200 -4.49 -7.41 12.33
CA GLY A 200 -4.94 -8.49 13.21
C GLY A 200 -3.77 -9.22 13.89
N ARG A 201 -4.09 -10.27 14.66
CA ARG A 201 -3.12 -11.14 15.33
C ARG A 201 -3.26 -12.56 14.84
N MET A 202 -2.15 -13.18 14.47
CA MET A 202 -2.09 -14.55 13.98
C MET A 202 -1.22 -15.40 14.90
N TRP A 203 -1.29 -16.72 14.79
CA TRP A 203 -0.46 -17.66 15.57
C TRP A 203 -0.57 -17.52 17.10
N VAL A 204 -1.58 -16.81 17.57
CA VAL A 204 -2.02 -16.73 18.97
C VAL A 204 -3.12 -17.76 19.23
N LYS A 205 -3.38 -18.07 20.50
CA LYS A 205 -4.46 -19.00 20.92
C LYS A 205 -5.83 -18.62 20.36
N THR A 206 -6.10 -17.32 20.28
CA THR A 206 -7.35 -16.79 19.75
C THR A 206 -6.99 -15.74 18.71
N PRO A 207 -6.87 -16.14 17.42
CA PRO A 207 -6.60 -15.22 16.33
C PRO A 207 -7.60 -14.07 16.30
N ILE A 208 -7.11 -12.91 15.89
CA ILE A 208 -7.91 -11.70 15.77
C ILE A 208 -7.83 -11.29 14.31
N ASP A 209 -8.99 -11.21 13.67
CA ASP A 209 -9.09 -10.67 12.33
C ASP A 209 -8.71 -9.19 12.32
N GLY A 210 -8.04 -8.80 11.24
CA GLY A 210 -7.74 -7.39 10.99
C GLY A 210 -8.95 -6.67 10.43
N SER A 211 -8.78 -5.38 10.19
CA SER A 211 -9.80 -4.53 9.59
C SER A 211 -9.15 -3.41 8.78
N LEU A 212 -9.68 -3.18 7.58
CA LEU A 212 -9.53 -1.93 6.85
C LEU A 212 -10.80 -1.09 7.08
N VAL A 213 -10.67 0.08 7.69
CA VAL A 213 -11.79 1.00 7.90
C VAL A 213 -11.72 2.12 6.88
N LEU A 214 -12.82 2.44 6.20
CA LEU A 214 -12.91 3.52 5.20
C LEU A 214 -13.82 4.64 5.72
N GLY A 215 -13.40 5.89 5.54
CA GLY A 215 -14.09 7.08 6.05
C GLY A 215 -13.89 7.34 7.56
N GLY A 216 -13.01 6.57 8.22
CA GLY A 216 -12.80 6.69 9.66
C GLY A 216 -11.75 5.74 10.22
N TYR A 217 -11.83 5.49 11.52
CA TYR A 217 -10.99 4.55 12.26
C TYR A 217 -11.79 3.80 13.33
N ASP A 218 -11.19 2.79 13.96
CA ASP A 218 -11.79 2.03 15.06
C ASP A 218 -11.09 2.38 16.38
N GLU A 219 -11.79 3.08 17.28
CA GLU A 219 -11.22 3.55 18.55
C GLU A 219 -10.93 2.41 19.53
N GLU A 220 -11.58 1.24 19.38
CA GLU A 220 -11.30 0.08 20.23
C GLU A 220 -9.97 -0.57 19.84
N LYS A 221 -9.41 -0.27 18.66
CA LYS A 221 -8.14 -0.83 18.17
C LYS A 221 -6.91 0.01 18.49
N VAL A 222 -7.04 1.09 19.26
CA VAL A 222 -5.91 1.96 19.61
C VAL A 222 -5.66 2.01 21.11
N ILE A 223 -4.40 2.22 21.50
CA ILE A 223 -3.97 2.39 22.90
C ILE A 223 -3.15 3.68 23.03
N GLY A 224 -3.49 4.48 24.03
CA GLY A 224 -2.64 5.58 24.49
C GLY A 224 -2.51 6.73 23.50
N ALA A 225 -1.37 7.43 23.60
CA ALA A 225 -1.05 8.58 22.76
C ALA A 225 -0.81 8.18 21.30
N ASN A 226 -1.04 9.14 20.40
CA ASN A 226 -0.86 8.99 18.97
C ASN A 226 0.32 9.79 18.44
N TYR A 227 0.74 9.47 17.24
CA TYR A 227 1.68 10.25 16.47
C TYR A 227 1.05 10.60 15.13
N THR A 228 0.75 11.88 14.90
CA THR A 228 0.27 12.39 13.61
C THR A 228 1.38 13.15 12.91
N ALA A 229 1.58 12.86 11.63
CA ALA A 229 2.56 13.53 10.80
C ALA A 229 2.01 13.76 9.39
N PRO A 230 2.56 14.74 8.66
CA PRO A 230 2.14 14.98 7.28
C PRO A 230 2.64 13.88 6.35
N LEU A 231 1.89 13.64 5.28
CA LEU A 231 2.33 12.80 4.17
C LEU A 231 3.48 13.52 3.42
N ARG A 232 4.60 12.82 3.27
CA ARG A 232 5.85 13.31 2.66
C ARG A 232 6.38 12.29 1.67
N TYR A 233 6.02 12.47 0.41
CA TYR A 233 6.36 11.57 -0.67
C TYR A 233 7.79 11.83 -1.17
N ASP A 234 8.64 10.82 -1.09
CA ASP A 234 9.99 10.82 -1.62
C ASP A 234 10.21 9.58 -2.50
N ASP A 235 11.16 9.66 -3.44
CA ASP A 235 11.48 8.55 -4.35
C ASP A 235 12.07 7.33 -3.62
N TYR A 236 11.99 6.14 -4.24
CA TYR A 236 12.58 4.88 -3.77
C TYR A 236 14.12 4.89 -3.82
N THR A 237 14.71 5.96 -4.34
CA THR A 237 16.15 6.06 -4.53
C THR A 237 16.87 6.44 -3.23
N GLY A 238 17.89 5.65 -2.88
CA GLY A 238 18.68 5.84 -1.66
C GLY A 238 17.98 5.37 -0.39
N THR A 239 18.60 5.63 0.76
CA THR A 239 18.20 5.03 2.05
C THR A 239 17.14 5.83 2.83
N ALA A 240 16.76 7.02 2.36
CA ALA A 240 15.88 7.95 3.09
C ALA A 240 14.51 8.18 2.39
N GLY A 241 14.22 7.47 1.31
CA GLY A 241 12.99 7.56 0.53
C GLY A 241 11.73 7.11 1.28
N CYS A 242 10.56 7.57 0.84
CA CYS A 242 9.27 7.08 1.32
C CYS A 242 8.13 7.34 0.33
N TRP A 243 7.80 6.33 -0.45
CA TRP A 243 6.84 6.38 -1.54
C TRP A 243 5.38 6.38 -1.10
N THR A 244 5.07 5.86 0.10
CA THR A 244 3.71 5.94 0.64
C THR A 244 3.40 7.30 1.27
N GLY A 245 4.42 8.14 1.44
CA GLY A 245 4.32 9.41 2.17
C GLY A 245 4.34 9.24 3.70
N MET A 246 4.24 8.02 4.22
CA MET A 246 4.13 7.74 5.65
C MET A 246 5.51 7.56 6.30
N LYS A 247 6.26 8.66 6.33
CA LYS A 247 7.65 8.69 6.80
C LYS A 247 7.70 8.84 8.32
N ILE A 248 8.43 7.94 8.98
CA ILE A 248 8.73 8.02 10.41
C ILE A 248 10.23 7.97 10.65
N THR A 249 10.66 8.28 11.87
CA THR A 249 12.05 8.08 12.31
C THR A 249 12.04 7.24 13.57
N ILE A 250 12.66 6.06 13.47
CA ILE A 250 12.88 5.17 14.61
C ILE A 250 14.17 5.60 15.29
N SER A 251 14.09 5.91 16.58
CA SER A 251 15.24 6.27 17.40
C SER A 251 15.91 5.06 18.05
N ASP A 252 15.16 3.97 18.27
CA ASP A 252 15.67 2.74 18.85
C ASP A 252 14.74 1.56 18.51
N ILE A 253 15.30 0.37 18.41
CA ILE A 253 14.55 -0.89 18.48
C ILE A 253 15.18 -1.70 19.61
N ARG A 254 14.38 -2.01 20.62
CA ARG A 254 14.81 -2.77 21.78
C ARG A 254 14.29 -4.20 21.72
N VAL A 255 15.21 -5.15 21.85
CA VAL A 255 14.91 -6.54 22.16
C VAL A 255 14.54 -6.63 23.63
N ASN A 256 13.35 -7.15 23.93
CA ASN A 256 12.82 -7.28 25.27
C ASN A 256 12.94 -8.74 25.73
N PHE A 257 13.89 -9.02 26.62
CA PHE A 257 14.14 -10.36 27.13
C PHE A 257 13.14 -10.75 28.22
N ARG A 258 12.95 -12.05 28.41
CA ARG A 258 12.03 -12.60 29.42
C ARG A 258 12.48 -12.37 30.85
N ASP A 259 13.76 -12.11 31.06
CA ASP A 259 14.31 -11.74 32.37
C ASP A 259 14.02 -10.26 32.73
N GLY A 260 13.36 -9.52 31.84
CA GLY A 260 12.99 -8.11 32.00
C GLY A 260 14.09 -7.14 31.57
N SER A 261 15.23 -7.62 31.06
CA SER A 261 16.25 -6.77 30.46
C SER A 261 15.87 -6.38 29.03
N ASP A 262 16.37 -5.21 28.62
CA ASP A 262 16.21 -4.69 27.26
C ASP A 262 17.58 -4.41 26.66
N GLU A 263 17.79 -4.81 25.40
CA GLU A 263 18.98 -4.42 24.63
C GLU A 263 18.60 -3.73 23.33
N SER A 264 19.35 -2.67 23.00
CA SER A 264 19.18 -1.95 21.74
C SER A 264 19.90 -2.67 20.60
N ILE A 265 19.25 -2.71 19.43
CA ILE A 265 19.90 -3.13 18.17
C ILE A 265 20.43 -1.95 17.35
N PHE A 266 20.34 -0.72 17.89
CA PHE A 266 20.81 0.47 17.22
C PHE A 266 22.27 0.74 17.57
N PRO A 267 23.09 1.13 16.58
CA PRO A 267 24.36 1.77 16.88
C PRO A 267 24.16 3.08 17.66
N THR A 268 25.12 3.43 18.51
CA THR A 268 25.07 4.66 19.31
C THR A 268 24.88 5.91 18.42
N ASN A 269 24.01 6.83 18.85
CA ASN A 269 23.74 8.11 18.16
C ASN A 269 23.24 7.96 16.71
N THR A 270 22.51 6.89 16.40
CA THR A 270 21.88 6.71 15.10
C THR A 270 20.37 6.78 15.18
N ALA A 271 19.74 7.10 14.06
CA ALA A 271 18.31 7.04 13.88
C ALA A 271 18.03 6.44 12.50
N LEU A 272 16.93 5.69 12.38
CA LEU A 272 16.56 5.01 11.16
C LEU A 272 15.33 5.68 10.56
N PRO A 273 15.45 6.43 9.45
CA PRO A 273 14.28 6.85 8.69
C PRO A 273 13.62 5.61 8.08
N CYS A 274 12.30 5.48 8.26
CA CYS A 274 11.53 4.37 7.74
C CYS A 274 10.27 4.86 7.02
N CYS A 275 9.89 4.13 5.99
CA CYS A 275 8.59 4.28 5.34
C CYS A 275 7.63 3.18 5.83
N ILE A 276 6.40 3.54 6.18
CA ILE A 276 5.36 2.54 6.48
C ILE A 276 4.77 2.06 5.16
N VAL A 277 4.76 0.74 4.92
CA VAL A 277 4.40 0.13 3.64
C VAL A 277 3.49 -1.08 3.87
N PRO A 278 2.16 -0.87 4.07
CA PRO A 278 1.23 -1.92 4.50
C PRO A 278 1.19 -3.18 3.62
N GLN A 279 1.58 -3.08 2.34
CA GLN A 279 1.65 -4.20 1.42
C GLN A 279 2.97 -4.99 1.46
N ARG A 280 4.01 -4.55 2.17
CA ARG A 280 5.24 -5.35 2.32
C ARG A 280 4.99 -6.54 3.24
N GLN A 281 5.50 -7.70 2.87
CA GLN A 281 5.25 -8.99 3.54
C GLN A 281 6.05 -9.22 4.81
N LEU A 282 7.02 -8.37 5.14
CA LEU A 282 7.83 -8.47 6.35
C LEU A 282 7.40 -7.46 7.42
N LEU A 283 7.96 -7.58 8.62
CA LEU A 283 7.78 -6.59 9.68
C LEU A 283 8.71 -5.41 9.47
N LEU A 284 10.01 -5.67 9.30
CA LEU A 284 11.04 -4.66 9.09
C LEU A 284 11.97 -5.09 7.95
N GLU A 285 12.20 -4.18 7.03
CA GLU A 285 13.35 -4.26 6.13
C GLU A 285 14.24 -3.06 6.43
N ALA A 286 15.50 -3.29 6.78
CA ALA A 286 16.42 -2.24 7.23
C ALA A 286 17.84 -2.54 6.75
N PRO A 287 18.78 -1.59 6.83
CA PRO A 287 20.18 -1.87 6.56
C PRO A 287 20.66 -3.11 7.34
N GLY A 288 21.43 -3.97 6.66
CA GLY A 288 21.83 -5.28 7.21
C GLY A 288 22.44 -5.22 8.62
N THR A 289 23.10 -4.11 8.97
CA THR A 289 23.68 -3.88 10.31
C THR A 289 22.67 -3.98 11.45
N TYR A 290 21.41 -3.54 11.26
CA TYR A 290 20.39 -3.62 12.31
C TYR A 290 19.90 -5.06 12.50
N VAL A 291 19.76 -5.81 11.40
CA VAL A 291 19.30 -7.20 11.43
C VAL A 291 20.39 -8.12 11.97
N SER A 292 21.64 -7.93 11.57
CA SER A 292 22.78 -8.65 12.16
C SER A 292 22.94 -8.33 13.64
N ARG A 293 22.72 -7.08 14.06
CA ARG A 293 22.76 -6.74 15.49
C ARG A 293 21.66 -7.43 16.29
N PHE A 294 20.47 -7.60 15.72
CA PHE A 294 19.41 -8.41 16.32
C PHE A 294 19.87 -9.87 16.50
N GLU A 295 20.46 -10.48 15.48
CA GLU A 295 20.99 -11.84 15.54
C GLU A 295 22.08 -11.98 16.61
N ASP A 296 23.01 -11.02 16.69
CA ASP A 296 24.08 -10.98 17.69
C ASP A 296 23.54 -10.90 19.12
N VAL A 297 22.59 -10.00 19.37
CA VAL A 297 22.00 -9.75 20.70
C VAL A 297 21.17 -10.95 21.18
N THR A 298 20.43 -11.57 20.27
CA THR A 298 19.53 -12.68 20.61
C THR A 298 20.21 -14.05 20.54
N GLY A 299 21.40 -14.13 19.96
CA GLY A 299 22.07 -15.40 19.67
C GLY A 299 21.37 -16.24 18.60
N THR A 300 20.39 -15.69 17.90
CA THR A 300 19.73 -16.39 16.78
C THR A 300 20.65 -16.43 15.58
N ASN A 301 20.65 -17.54 14.86
CA ASN A 301 21.35 -17.65 13.59
C ASN A 301 20.37 -18.15 12.53
N HIS A 302 20.25 -17.41 11.43
CA HIS A 302 19.44 -17.84 10.31
C HIS A 302 20.20 -18.84 9.45
N THR A 303 19.47 -19.76 8.82
CA THR A 303 20.05 -20.77 7.92
C THR A 303 20.00 -20.32 6.47
N GLU A 304 18.85 -19.80 6.06
CA GLU A 304 18.57 -19.35 4.69
C GLU A 304 17.39 -18.35 4.69
N ASN A 305 16.99 -17.92 3.49
CA ASN A 305 15.83 -17.05 3.31
C ASN A 305 14.60 -17.85 2.85
N SER A 306 13.42 -17.40 3.26
CA SER A 306 12.14 -17.99 2.90
C SER A 306 11.75 -17.69 1.45
N TYR A 307 11.31 -18.73 0.75
CA TYR A 307 10.60 -18.67 -0.53
C TYR A 307 9.07 -18.85 -0.36
N GLY A 308 8.61 -18.92 0.90
CA GLY A 308 7.21 -19.12 1.27
C GLY A 308 6.35 -17.86 1.10
N LEU A 309 5.32 -17.72 1.93
CA LEU A 309 4.44 -16.54 1.92
C LEU A 309 5.13 -15.27 2.44
N HIS A 310 6.13 -15.41 3.31
CA HIS A 310 6.93 -14.30 3.80
C HIS A 310 8.25 -14.22 3.04
N TRP A 311 8.15 -13.87 1.76
CA TRP A 311 9.30 -13.78 0.87
C TRP A 311 10.46 -13.01 1.51
N SER A 312 11.64 -13.62 1.51
CA SER A 312 12.91 -13.14 2.08
C SER A 312 12.96 -13.04 3.62
N ALA A 313 11.96 -13.53 4.35
CA ALA A 313 12.08 -13.72 5.79
C ALA A 313 13.22 -14.70 6.10
N ARG A 314 13.88 -14.53 7.24
CA ARG A 314 15.01 -15.37 7.64
C ARG A 314 14.54 -16.64 8.32
N LEU A 315 15.01 -17.81 7.86
CA LEU A 315 14.64 -19.09 8.45
C LEU A 315 15.50 -19.41 9.66
N ILE A 316 14.87 -19.82 10.76
CA ILE A 316 15.52 -20.18 12.02
C ILE A 316 14.96 -21.52 12.50
N ASP A 317 15.81 -22.39 13.03
CA ASP A 317 15.35 -23.62 13.68
C ASP A 317 14.52 -23.26 14.92
N ALA A 318 13.36 -23.90 15.10
CA ALA A 318 12.42 -23.53 16.15
C ALA A 318 12.96 -23.64 17.59
N ASP A 319 13.94 -24.52 17.83
CA ASP A 319 14.62 -24.70 19.12
C ASP A 319 15.69 -23.63 19.41
N LYS A 320 16.10 -22.86 18.39
CA LYS A 320 17.07 -21.76 18.48
C LYS A 320 16.43 -20.39 18.34
N ALA A 321 15.11 -20.33 18.18
CA ALA A 321 14.40 -19.09 17.97
C ALA A 321 14.30 -18.27 19.27
N PHE A 322 14.59 -16.97 19.17
CA PHE A 322 14.36 -16.03 20.25
C PHE A 322 12.86 -15.94 20.59
N ASP A 323 12.54 -15.80 21.87
CA ASP A 323 11.18 -15.97 22.40
C ASP A 323 10.65 -14.75 23.19
N GLY A 324 11.38 -13.62 23.12
CA GLY A 324 11.00 -12.32 23.68
C GLY A 324 10.38 -11.38 22.65
N ASP A 325 9.97 -10.20 23.11
CA ASP A 325 9.29 -9.20 22.29
C ASP A 325 10.29 -8.19 21.72
N ILE A 326 9.82 -7.31 20.82
CA ILE A 326 10.58 -6.12 20.42
C ILE A 326 9.75 -4.86 20.61
N THR A 327 10.41 -3.76 20.96
CA THR A 327 9.77 -2.44 21.07
C THR A 327 10.43 -1.45 20.14
N PHE A 328 9.64 -0.86 19.25
CA PHE A 328 10.03 0.25 18.39
C PHE A 328 9.84 1.55 19.16
N HIS A 329 10.89 2.36 19.25
CA HIS A 329 10.84 3.70 19.79
C HIS A 329 10.94 4.70 18.64
N LEU A 330 9.91 5.54 18.47
CA LEU A 330 9.93 6.62 17.50
C LEU A 330 10.52 7.87 18.16
N ASN A 331 11.13 8.73 17.34
CA ASN A 331 11.63 10.04 17.79
C ASN A 331 10.53 10.93 18.39
N SER A 332 9.26 10.70 18.03
CA SER A 332 8.09 11.37 18.59
C SER A 332 7.79 10.99 20.05
N GLY A 333 8.43 9.93 20.56
CA GLY A 333 8.14 9.35 21.87
C GLY A 333 7.12 8.21 21.83
N LEU A 334 6.44 7.98 20.70
CA LEU A 334 5.54 6.83 20.54
C LEU A 334 6.35 5.52 20.61
N LYS A 335 5.85 4.56 21.39
CA LYS A 335 6.44 3.22 21.53
C LYS A 335 5.46 2.18 21.01
N ILE A 336 5.95 1.30 20.13
CA ILE A 336 5.16 0.19 19.58
C ILE A 336 5.81 -1.13 19.98
N ARG A 337 5.15 -1.89 20.86
CA ARG A 337 5.61 -3.21 21.29
C ARG A 337 4.99 -4.31 20.43
N VAL A 338 5.83 -5.06 19.75
CA VAL A 338 5.46 -6.20 18.90
C VAL A 338 5.74 -7.50 19.67
N PRO A 339 4.73 -8.33 19.92
CA PRO A 339 4.92 -9.61 20.57
C PRO A 339 5.66 -10.60 19.65
N ASN A 340 6.45 -11.49 20.25
CA ASN A 340 7.28 -12.50 19.57
C ASN A 340 6.55 -13.25 18.45
N ASP A 341 5.34 -13.71 18.75
CA ASP A 341 4.51 -14.52 17.87
C ASP A 341 3.95 -13.77 16.65
N GLN A 342 4.30 -12.49 16.46
CA GLN A 342 3.95 -11.71 15.27
C GLN A 342 5.14 -11.33 14.39
N TYR A 343 6.37 -11.63 14.81
CA TYR A 343 7.57 -11.34 14.03
C TYR A 343 8.60 -12.47 13.98
N ILE A 344 8.53 -13.44 14.89
CA ILE A 344 9.15 -14.76 14.78
C ILE A 344 8.04 -15.79 14.71
N VAL A 345 7.70 -16.17 13.49
CA VAL A 345 6.43 -16.84 13.18
C VAL A 345 6.70 -18.23 12.61
N PRO A 346 5.76 -19.18 12.66
CA PRO A 346 5.93 -20.46 11.95
C PRO A 346 6.12 -20.24 10.44
N PHE A 347 6.95 -21.05 9.79
CA PHE A 347 7.08 -21.03 8.33
C PHE A 347 5.75 -21.37 7.65
N VAL A 348 5.31 -20.52 6.72
CA VAL A 348 4.07 -20.73 5.94
C VAL A 348 4.34 -20.71 4.44
N ASP A 349 3.75 -21.68 3.72
CA ASP A 349 3.85 -21.78 2.26
C ASP A 349 2.57 -22.37 1.64
N ILE A 350 2.47 -22.34 0.31
CA ILE A 350 1.44 -23.00 -0.48
C ILE A 350 2.07 -24.20 -1.19
N GLU A 351 1.60 -25.41 -0.88
CA GLU A 351 2.06 -26.61 -1.57
C GLU A 351 1.59 -26.67 -3.03
N ARG A 352 2.18 -27.57 -3.82
CA ARG A 352 1.79 -27.79 -5.22
C ARG A 352 0.31 -28.17 -5.38
N SER A 353 -0.30 -28.77 -4.36
CA SER A 353 -1.73 -29.08 -4.29
C SER A 353 -2.61 -27.82 -4.21
N GLY A 354 -2.04 -26.71 -3.73
CA GLY A 354 -2.75 -25.48 -3.39
C GLY A 354 -3.07 -25.35 -1.89
N ASP A 355 -2.73 -26.33 -1.06
CA ASP A 355 -2.94 -26.24 0.38
C ASP A 355 -1.94 -25.27 1.02
N ARG A 356 -2.43 -24.33 1.83
CA ARG A 356 -1.60 -23.57 2.75
C ARG A 356 -1.14 -24.50 3.87
N VAL A 357 0.18 -24.59 4.03
CA VAL A 357 0.82 -25.41 5.04
C VAL A 357 1.65 -24.57 5.99
N THR A 358 1.74 -25.06 7.23
CA THR A 358 2.56 -24.45 8.27
C THR A 358 3.56 -25.48 8.79
N LYS A 359 4.85 -25.14 8.80
CA LYS A 359 5.93 -26.03 9.24
C LYS A 359 6.46 -25.56 10.60
N PRO A 360 5.98 -26.10 11.73
CA PRO A 360 6.27 -25.52 13.06
C PRO A 360 7.71 -25.70 13.52
N LYS A 361 8.48 -26.62 12.92
CA LYS A 361 9.91 -26.83 13.23
C LYS A 361 10.83 -25.76 12.66
N ILE A 362 10.31 -24.94 11.74
CA ILE A 362 11.02 -23.83 11.10
C ILE A 362 10.27 -22.55 11.45
N LYS A 363 11.01 -21.55 11.90
CA LYS A 363 10.51 -20.21 12.18
C LYS A 363 10.99 -19.24 11.10
N GLU A 364 10.19 -18.23 10.84
CA GLU A 364 10.51 -17.10 9.98
C GLU A 364 10.65 -15.87 10.86
N LEU A 365 11.87 -15.31 10.90
CA LEU A 365 12.10 -13.96 11.38
C LEU A 365 11.71 -12.98 10.28
N LEU A 366 10.67 -12.21 10.53
CA LEU A 366 10.08 -11.24 9.60
C LEU A 366 10.89 -9.93 9.55
N MET A 367 12.20 -10.04 9.67
CA MET A 367 13.16 -8.95 9.55
C MET A 367 14.21 -9.32 8.51
N ASN A 368 14.50 -8.42 7.57
CA ASN A 368 15.53 -8.67 6.57
C ASN A 368 16.38 -7.43 6.25
N GLY A 369 17.60 -7.69 5.78
CA GLY A 369 18.57 -6.69 5.39
C GLY A 369 18.32 -6.18 3.98
N VAL A 370 18.29 -4.86 3.81
CA VAL A 370 18.35 -4.16 2.50
C VAL A 370 19.65 -3.36 2.39
N ALA A 371 20.09 -3.06 1.16
CA ALA A 371 21.35 -2.38 0.91
C ALA A 371 21.16 -0.88 0.63
N ASP A 372 20.63 -0.54 -0.53
CA ASP A 372 20.54 0.81 -1.08
C ASP A 372 19.11 1.36 -1.14
N GLN A 373 18.19 0.67 -0.49
CA GLN A 373 16.75 0.96 -0.47
C GLN A 373 16.33 1.52 0.89
N PRO A 374 15.24 2.31 0.96
CA PRO A 374 14.75 2.83 2.22
C PRO A 374 14.32 1.71 3.16
N ALA A 375 14.50 1.91 4.46
CA ALA A 375 13.98 0.97 5.44
C ALA A 375 12.44 1.02 5.45
N THR A 376 11.80 -0.14 5.56
CA THR A 376 10.34 -0.25 5.52
C THR A 376 9.78 -0.95 6.75
N LEU A 377 8.59 -0.51 7.17
CA LEU A 377 7.74 -1.23 8.11
C LEU A 377 6.54 -1.80 7.36
N GLY A 378 6.48 -3.13 7.24
CA GLY A 378 5.45 -3.80 6.46
C GLY A 378 4.21 -4.19 7.26
N ARG A 379 3.36 -5.06 6.69
CA ARG A 379 2.07 -5.46 7.28
C ARG A 379 2.18 -6.03 8.69
N TYR A 380 3.28 -6.70 9.01
CA TYR A 380 3.44 -7.35 10.31
C TYR A 380 3.72 -6.37 11.44
N PHE A 381 4.25 -5.19 11.14
CA PHE A 381 4.28 -4.08 12.08
C PHE A 381 2.85 -3.65 12.49
N LEU A 382 1.91 -3.70 11.55
CA LEU A 382 0.49 -3.37 11.76
C LEU A 382 -0.31 -4.46 12.48
N THR A 383 0.34 -5.55 12.93
CA THR A 383 -0.24 -6.44 13.95
C THR A 383 -0.21 -5.78 15.33
N ALA A 384 0.74 -4.86 15.54
CA ALA A 384 1.02 -4.19 16.80
C ALA A 384 0.80 -2.68 16.76
N ALA A 385 0.75 -2.09 15.56
CA ALA A 385 0.39 -0.69 15.35
C ALA A 385 -0.98 -0.57 14.68
N TYR A 386 -1.67 0.55 14.94
CA TYR A 386 -2.86 0.95 14.20
C TYR A 386 -2.51 2.19 13.37
N LEU A 387 -2.81 2.15 12.08
CA LEU A 387 -2.49 3.22 11.14
C LEU A 387 -3.77 3.83 10.59
N MET A 388 -3.87 5.15 10.58
CA MET A 388 -4.88 5.92 9.84
C MET A 388 -4.20 6.84 8.84
N VAL A 389 -4.70 6.91 7.62
CA VAL A 389 -4.25 7.83 6.57
C VAL A 389 -5.42 8.70 6.16
N ASN A 390 -5.23 10.02 6.21
CA ASN A 390 -6.20 11.01 5.77
C ASN A 390 -5.64 11.76 4.56
N HIS A 391 -6.08 11.36 3.37
CA HIS A 391 -5.66 12.00 2.12
C HIS A 391 -6.23 13.41 1.94
N ASP A 392 -7.38 13.71 2.56
CA ASP A 392 -7.99 15.04 2.50
C ASP A 392 -7.23 16.06 3.36
N ALA A 393 -6.65 15.61 4.48
CA ALA A 393 -5.81 16.44 5.34
C ALA A 393 -4.32 16.34 5.02
N GLY A 394 -3.90 15.44 4.12
CA GLY A 394 -2.50 15.22 3.78
C GLY A 394 -1.67 14.72 4.97
N THR A 395 -2.24 13.88 5.84
CA THR A 395 -1.60 13.39 7.08
C THR A 395 -1.83 11.90 7.30
N PHE A 396 -0.99 11.29 8.12
CA PHE A 396 -1.22 9.96 8.69
C PHE A 396 -1.08 10.02 10.21
N THR A 397 -1.75 9.11 10.90
CA THR A 397 -1.68 8.96 12.36
C THR A 397 -1.40 7.50 12.73
N LEU A 398 -0.53 7.31 13.72
CA LEU A 398 -0.09 6.02 14.22
C LEU A 398 -0.37 5.90 15.73
N TRP A 399 -0.79 4.72 16.17
CA TRP A 399 -0.95 4.35 17.59
C TRP A 399 -0.34 2.98 17.85
N GLN A 400 -0.10 2.70 19.14
CA GLN A 400 -0.05 1.31 19.59
C GLN A 400 -1.42 0.66 19.32
N GLY A 401 -1.40 -0.49 18.65
CA GLY A 401 -2.59 -1.28 18.37
C GLY A 401 -3.09 -2.02 19.62
N ASN A 402 -4.41 -2.04 19.79
CA ASN A 402 -5.13 -2.81 20.80
C ASN A 402 -5.70 -4.10 20.17
N PRO A 403 -5.11 -5.28 20.44
CA PRO A 403 -5.59 -6.53 19.89
C PRO A 403 -6.87 -6.99 20.62
N THR A 404 -8.00 -6.37 20.29
CA THR A 404 -9.32 -6.73 20.82
C THR A 404 -10.27 -7.13 19.68
N GLN A 405 -11.29 -7.93 20.00
CA GLN A 405 -12.40 -8.22 19.09
C GLN A 405 -13.48 -7.12 19.12
N ARG A 406 -13.46 -6.24 20.13
CA ARG A 406 -14.36 -5.08 20.22
C ARG A 406 -14.11 -4.11 19.07
N SER A 407 -15.15 -3.38 18.69
CA SER A 407 -15.09 -2.39 17.61
C SER A 407 -16.01 -1.23 17.94
N LYS A 408 -15.53 -0.02 17.71
CA LYS A 408 -16.32 1.21 17.71
C LYS A 408 -15.75 2.14 16.64
N LEU A 409 -16.49 2.25 15.54
CA LEU A 409 -16.06 3.07 14.41
C LEU A 409 -16.30 4.54 14.71
N VAL A 410 -15.28 5.35 14.46
CA VAL A 410 -15.30 6.80 14.58
C VAL A 410 -15.14 7.41 13.20
N GLN A 411 -16.12 8.22 12.84
CA GLN A 411 -16.15 8.93 11.57
C GLN A 411 -15.11 10.04 11.53
N VAL A 412 -14.44 10.17 10.39
CA VAL A 412 -13.51 11.27 10.13
C VAL A 412 -14.04 12.12 8.98
N TYR A 413 -14.06 13.44 9.18
CA TYR A 413 -14.47 14.42 8.18
C TYR A 413 -13.27 15.07 7.51
N ASP A 414 -13.43 15.50 6.27
CA ASP A 414 -12.61 16.59 5.75
C ASP A 414 -13.11 17.94 6.30
N GLN A 415 -12.29 18.98 6.20
CA GLN A 415 -12.63 20.29 6.76
C GLN A 415 -13.94 20.85 6.20
N LYS A 416 -14.16 20.71 4.89
CA LYS A 416 -15.38 21.20 4.23
C LYS A 416 -16.62 20.49 4.76
N THR A 417 -16.55 19.17 4.89
CA THR A 417 -17.65 18.35 5.42
C THR A 417 -17.90 18.68 6.89
N ALA A 418 -16.86 18.91 7.69
CA ALA A 418 -17.02 19.34 9.08
C ALA A 418 -17.71 20.72 9.17
N ASP A 419 -17.36 21.65 8.30
CA ASP A 419 -17.99 22.98 8.24
C ASP A 419 -19.47 22.89 7.81
N GLU A 420 -19.79 22.00 6.87
CA GLU A 420 -21.17 21.76 6.39
C GLU A 420 -22.04 21.05 7.45
N CYS A 421 -21.46 20.12 8.20
CA CYS A 421 -22.17 19.36 9.23
C CYS A 421 -22.31 20.11 10.56
N GLY A 422 -21.48 21.13 10.79
CA GLY A 422 -21.54 21.97 11.98
C GLY A 422 -21.43 21.17 13.28
N LYS A 423 -22.12 21.63 14.33
CA LYS A 423 -22.09 21.00 15.67
C LYS A 423 -22.92 19.72 15.79
N ASP A 424 -23.73 19.42 14.79
CA ASP A 424 -24.64 18.28 14.80
C ASP A 424 -23.97 17.02 14.21
N GLY A 425 -22.79 17.15 13.60
CA GLY A 425 -21.99 16.02 13.11
C GLY A 425 -21.29 15.26 14.24
N THR A 426 -21.30 13.93 14.17
CA THR A 426 -20.65 13.04 15.16
C THR A 426 -19.17 12.76 14.85
N GLY A 427 -18.70 13.11 13.66
CA GLY A 427 -17.31 12.87 13.23
C GLY A 427 -16.31 13.94 13.67
N ILE A 428 -15.03 13.62 13.52
CA ILE A 428 -13.89 14.50 13.84
C ILE A 428 -13.07 14.83 12.59
N VAL A 429 -12.38 15.98 12.51
CA VAL A 429 -11.52 16.29 11.35
C VAL A 429 -10.21 15.49 11.37
N GLN A 430 -9.59 15.46 12.55
CA GLN A 430 -8.37 14.72 12.83
C GLN A 430 -8.36 14.35 14.33
N PRO A 431 -7.83 13.19 14.70
CA PRO A 431 -7.53 12.88 16.09
C PRO A 431 -6.57 13.92 16.68
N THR A 432 -6.82 14.35 17.92
CA THR A 432 -5.94 15.29 18.61
C THR A 432 -4.56 14.67 18.86
N VAL A 433 -3.49 15.40 18.51
CA VAL A 433 -2.12 15.01 18.85
C VAL A 433 -1.93 15.12 20.35
N SER A 434 -1.52 14.03 21.01
CA SER A 434 -1.01 14.12 22.39
C SER A 434 0.49 14.35 22.33
N ALA A 435 0.93 15.59 22.56
CA ALA A 435 2.29 16.06 22.34
C ALA A 435 3.38 15.20 23.05
N GLY A 436 4.49 14.96 22.32
CA GLY A 436 5.83 14.72 22.89
C GLY A 436 6.54 16.07 23.15
N PRO A 437 7.66 16.08 23.89
CA PRO A 437 8.01 17.11 24.88
C PRO A 437 8.18 18.52 24.29
N ASP A 438 7.52 19.47 24.95
CA ASP A 438 7.68 20.90 24.74
C ASP A 438 9.13 21.36 24.96
N GLU A 439 9.60 22.23 24.08
CA GLU A 439 10.67 23.18 24.42
C GLU A 439 10.21 23.99 25.65
N GLU A 440 10.95 23.84 26.74
CA GLU A 440 10.85 24.71 27.91
C GLU A 440 11.04 26.17 27.49
N THR A 441 9.94 26.91 27.36
CA THR A 441 9.96 28.36 27.61
C THR A 441 9.48 28.56 29.03
N ARG A 442 10.44 28.74 29.94
CA ARG A 442 10.20 29.19 31.31
C ARG A 442 9.48 30.53 31.29
N GLU A 443 8.29 30.61 31.87
CA GLU A 443 7.84 31.83 32.49
C GLU A 443 7.03 31.52 33.76
N SER A 444 7.54 32.04 34.87
CA SER A 444 7.06 31.81 36.22
C SER A 444 5.68 32.41 36.45
N ALA A 445 4.85 31.64 37.14
CA ALA A 445 3.57 32.07 37.66
C ALA A 445 3.70 33.22 38.69
N VAL A 446 2.91 34.28 38.51
CA VAL A 446 2.42 35.14 39.60
C VAL A 446 0.92 35.38 39.39
N GLN A 447 0.15 35.02 40.42
CA GLN A 447 -1.30 35.23 40.55
C GLN A 447 -1.65 36.72 40.62
N SER A 448 -2.75 37.16 39.97
CA SER A 448 -3.80 37.99 40.61
C SER A 448 -5.10 37.98 39.77
N GLU A 449 -6.21 38.32 40.43
CA GLU A 449 -7.61 38.04 40.14
C GLU A 449 -8.32 38.86 39.02
N ALA A 450 -9.41 38.25 38.54
CA ALA A 450 -10.72 38.82 38.14
C ALA A 450 -10.86 39.83 36.98
N SER A 451 -11.52 39.41 35.88
CA SER A 451 -12.80 39.98 35.40
C SER A 451 -13.34 39.22 34.16
N ARG A 452 -14.67 39.30 34.00
CA ARG A 452 -15.55 38.56 33.07
C ARG A 452 -15.43 38.94 31.58
N PRO A 453 -16.05 38.17 30.65
CA PRO A 453 -15.61 38.02 29.27
C PRO A 453 -16.24 39.04 28.32
N SER A 454 -15.53 39.37 27.24
CA SER A 454 -16.07 40.11 26.10
C SER A 454 -15.74 39.41 24.78
N SER A 455 -16.77 38.84 24.17
CA SER A 455 -16.80 38.48 22.76
C SER A 455 -16.63 39.73 21.88
N PRO A 456 -16.03 39.66 20.69
CA PRO A 456 -16.27 40.64 19.64
C PRO A 456 -17.24 40.08 18.59
N SER A 457 -18.35 40.79 18.45
CA SER A 457 -19.27 40.78 17.31
C SER A 457 -18.57 41.31 16.06
N GLY A 458 -19.06 40.87 14.91
CA GLY A 458 -18.56 41.25 13.59
C GLY A 458 -18.93 42.65 13.11
N ALA A 459 -18.45 42.88 11.89
CA ALA A 459 -18.76 43.94 10.93
C ALA A 459 -18.12 45.31 11.14
N VAL A 460 -17.00 45.55 10.43
CA VAL A 460 -16.85 46.71 9.51
C VAL A 460 -16.13 46.24 8.24
N ILE A 461 -16.83 46.38 7.11
CA ILE A 461 -16.40 46.19 5.72
C ILE A 461 -15.79 47.51 5.21
N GLY A 462 -14.81 47.47 4.29
CA GLY A 462 -14.52 48.66 3.48
C GLY A 462 -13.31 48.63 2.55
N GLY A 463 -13.44 47.98 1.38
CA GLY A 463 -12.82 48.48 0.14
C GLY A 463 -11.48 47.91 -0.31
N ALA A 464 -11.49 46.74 -0.98
CA ALA A 464 -10.42 46.34 -1.92
C ALA A 464 -10.86 45.21 -2.86
N VAL A 465 -11.98 45.33 -3.59
CA VAL A 465 -12.41 44.27 -4.55
C VAL A 465 -12.66 44.79 -5.98
N ALA A 466 -12.68 46.10 -6.23
CA ALA A 466 -12.87 46.63 -7.59
C ALA A 466 -11.57 46.65 -8.45
N GLY A 467 -10.38 46.53 -7.84
CA GLY A 467 -9.10 46.65 -8.57
C GLY A 467 -8.58 45.35 -9.21
N ALA A 468 -8.88 44.20 -8.61
CA ALA A 468 -8.31 42.91 -9.04
C ALA A 468 -8.91 42.42 -10.38
N VAL A 469 -10.20 42.69 -10.62
CA VAL A 469 -10.89 42.22 -11.83
C VAL A 469 -10.40 42.98 -13.08
N VAL A 470 -10.12 44.28 -12.95
CA VAL A 470 -9.61 45.10 -14.07
C VAL A 470 -8.17 44.72 -14.41
N LEU A 471 -7.33 44.42 -13.41
CA LEU A 471 -5.93 44.02 -13.65
C LEU A 471 -5.85 42.67 -14.36
N ILE A 472 -6.68 41.70 -13.96
CA ILE A 472 -6.73 40.37 -14.60
C ILE A 472 -7.26 40.49 -16.03
N ALA A 473 -8.28 41.31 -16.29
CA ALA A 473 -8.82 41.52 -17.63
C ALA A 473 -7.77 42.12 -18.59
N VAL A 474 -6.97 43.08 -18.13
CA VAL A 474 -5.89 43.69 -18.95
C VAL A 474 -4.76 42.71 -19.21
N LEU A 475 -4.38 41.88 -18.24
CA LEU A 475 -3.35 40.85 -18.41
C LEU A 475 -3.79 39.75 -19.39
N CYS A 476 -5.06 39.31 -19.32
CA CYS A 476 -5.63 38.36 -20.26
C CYS A 476 -5.71 38.91 -21.69
N LEU A 477 -6.10 40.20 -21.85
CA LEU A 477 -6.12 40.87 -23.15
C LEU A 477 -4.71 41.04 -23.75
N GLY A 478 -3.71 41.35 -22.92
CA GLY A 478 -2.31 41.41 -23.33
C GLY A 478 -1.76 40.07 -23.80
N ALA A 479 -2.03 38.99 -23.05
CA ALA A 479 -1.63 37.63 -23.43
C ALA A 479 -2.30 37.17 -24.73
N PHE A 480 -3.59 37.49 -24.90
CA PHE A 480 -4.34 37.15 -26.12
C PHE A 480 -3.77 37.83 -27.37
N PHE A 481 -3.40 39.12 -27.29
CA PHE A 481 -2.81 39.83 -28.43
C PHE A 481 -1.41 39.32 -28.80
N LEU A 482 -0.60 38.92 -27.82
CA LEU A 482 0.72 38.34 -28.06
C LEU A 482 0.64 36.95 -28.71
N LEU A 483 -0.30 36.11 -28.27
CA LEU A 483 -0.56 34.79 -28.88
C LEU A 483 -1.11 34.93 -30.31
N ARG A 484 -1.95 35.94 -30.56
CA ARG A 484 -2.50 36.20 -31.89
C ARG A 484 -1.44 36.75 -32.86
N ARG A 485 -0.41 37.43 -32.36
CA ARG A 485 0.71 37.92 -33.17
C ARG A 485 1.69 36.80 -33.54
N LYS A 486 1.92 35.81 -32.66
CA LYS A 486 2.74 34.63 -32.96
C LYS A 486 2.09 33.66 -33.97
N ARG A 487 0.76 33.61 -34.04
CA ARG A 487 0.04 32.77 -35.02
C ARG A 487 0.06 33.29 -36.47
N LYS A 488 0.60 34.49 -36.74
CA LYS A 488 0.76 35.02 -38.10
C LYS A 488 2.15 34.80 -38.72
N THR A 489 3.07 34.12 -38.01
CA THR A 489 4.43 33.85 -38.52
C THR A 489 4.69 32.37 -38.79
N VAL A 490 3.69 31.49 -38.60
CA VAL A 490 3.78 30.05 -38.93
C VAL A 490 2.67 29.68 -39.91
N ALA A 491 2.75 30.27 -41.10
CA ALA A 491 2.00 29.85 -42.28
C ALA A 491 2.89 30.12 -43.49
N GLY A 492 3.82 29.19 -43.74
CA GLY A 492 4.76 29.30 -44.84
C GLY A 492 5.99 28.41 -44.70
N GLN A 493 5.79 27.08 -44.66
CA GLN A 493 6.69 26.14 -45.34
C GLN A 493 6.13 24.72 -45.20
N GLU A 494 5.56 24.24 -46.30
CA GLU A 494 5.33 22.82 -46.58
C GLU A 494 5.99 22.55 -47.94
N SER A 495 7.06 21.74 -47.98
CA SER A 495 7.47 20.99 -49.17
C SER A 495 8.52 19.91 -48.84
N SER A 496 8.08 18.66 -48.90
CA SER A 496 8.70 17.48 -49.53
C SER A 496 10.21 17.15 -49.34
N ALA A 497 10.51 16.03 -48.66
CA ALA A 497 11.40 14.95 -49.13
C ALA A 497 11.34 13.75 -48.14
N PRO A 498 11.46 12.48 -48.60
CA PRO A 498 11.36 11.29 -47.73
C PRO A 498 12.67 11.07 -46.96
N PRO A 499 12.64 10.53 -45.73
CA PRO A 499 13.87 10.23 -45.02
C PRO A 499 14.55 8.99 -45.62
N GLU A 500 15.81 9.23 -45.98
CA GLU A 500 16.86 8.30 -46.33
C GLU A 500 17.09 7.29 -45.18
N TYR A 501 17.21 6.01 -45.53
CA TYR A 501 17.53 4.93 -44.60
C TYR A 501 18.93 5.12 -44.04
N VAL A 502 19.04 5.49 -42.75
CA VAL A 502 20.29 5.45 -42.01
C VAL A 502 20.53 4.02 -41.53
N HIS A 503 21.52 3.37 -42.13
CA HIS A 503 22.10 2.13 -41.63
C HIS A 503 22.75 2.42 -40.26
N TYR A 504 22.20 1.88 -39.18
CA TYR A 504 22.87 1.88 -37.88
C TYR A 504 23.88 0.73 -37.85
N ASP A 505 25.16 1.09 -37.86
CA ASP A 505 26.23 0.18 -37.48
C ASP A 505 26.07 -0.20 -35.99
N LYS A 506 26.30 -1.49 -35.73
CA LYS A 506 26.33 -2.08 -34.38
C LYS A 506 27.34 -1.34 -33.50
N ALA A 507 26.84 -0.54 -32.56
CA ALA A 507 27.64 -0.13 -31.41
C ALA A 507 27.77 -1.34 -30.48
N GLU A 508 29.02 -1.78 -30.28
CA GLU A 508 29.41 -2.75 -29.26
C GLU A 508 28.98 -2.27 -27.88
N PHE A 509 28.25 -3.12 -27.16
CA PHE A 509 27.97 -2.92 -25.74
C PHE A 509 29.28 -3.04 -24.95
N PRO A 510 29.61 -2.09 -24.05
CA PRO A 510 30.70 -2.30 -23.11
C PRO A 510 30.33 -3.45 -22.17
N ALA A 511 31.24 -4.44 -22.10
CA ALA A 511 31.12 -5.61 -21.25
C ALA A 511 30.90 -5.20 -19.78
N TRP A 512 29.95 -5.88 -19.15
CA TRP A 512 29.65 -5.79 -17.73
C TRP A 512 30.85 -6.34 -16.92
N SER A 513 31.49 -5.48 -16.13
CA SER A 513 32.52 -5.86 -15.17
C SER A 513 31.85 -6.32 -13.86
N PRO A 514 32.10 -7.54 -13.38
CA PRO A 514 31.65 -7.94 -12.04
C PRO A 514 32.42 -7.19 -10.95
N PRO A 515 31.81 -6.96 -9.78
CA PRO A 515 32.46 -6.29 -8.66
C PRO A 515 33.65 -7.11 -8.12
N GLN A 516 34.67 -6.36 -7.75
CA GLN A 516 35.99 -6.78 -7.28
C GLN A 516 35.89 -7.54 -5.94
N GLU A 517 36.19 -8.83 -5.95
CA GLU A 517 36.32 -9.65 -4.73
C GLU A 517 37.56 -9.23 -3.93
N MET A 518 37.38 -9.02 -2.63
CA MET A 518 38.46 -8.84 -1.66
C MET A 518 39.19 -10.17 -1.40
N ALA A 519 40.50 -10.07 -1.27
CA ALA A 519 41.44 -11.18 -1.22
C ALA A 519 41.35 -12.05 0.05
N GLY A 520 41.46 -13.38 -0.14
CA GLY A 520 41.96 -14.27 0.90
C GLY A 520 41.54 -15.74 0.82
N CYS A 521 42.20 -16.55 -0.02
CA CYS A 521 42.83 -17.84 0.36
C CYS A 521 43.27 -18.66 -0.87
N LYS A 522 44.35 -19.43 -0.69
CA LYS A 522 45.20 -20.09 -1.70
C LYS A 522 44.47 -21.03 -2.68
N PRO A 523 44.94 -21.16 -3.94
CA PRO A 523 44.34 -22.07 -4.92
C PRO A 523 44.74 -23.54 -4.68
N LYS A 524 43.76 -24.44 -4.80
CA LYS A 524 43.98 -25.86 -5.12
C LYS A 524 43.72 -26.08 -6.62
N PRO A 525 44.46 -26.98 -7.29
CA PRO A 525 44.36 -27.15 -8.74
C PRO A 525 43.06 -27.84 -9.17
N ALA A 526 42.64 -27.54 -10.40
CA ALA A 526 41.44 -28.04 -11.04
C ALA A 526 41.60 -29.51 -11.47
N GLU A 527 40.63 -30.35 -11.09
CA GLU A 527 40.41 -31.67 -11.68
C GLU A 527 39.20 -31.65 -12.61
N ALA A 528 39.25 -32.58 -13.57
CA ALA A 528 38.66 -32.52 -14.89
C ALA A 528 37.15 -32.72 -14.99
N GLN A 529 36.59 -32.20 -16.09
CA GLN A 529 35.25 -32.42 -16.59
C GLN A 529 34.89 -33.92 -16.72
N GLY A 530 33.71 -34.27 -16.22
CA GLY A 530 33.00 -35.50 -16.58
C GLY A 530 31.55 -35.17 -16.94
N GLN A 531 31.23 -35.30 -18.23
CA GLN A 531 29.86 -35.25 -18.75
C GLN A 531 29.01 -36.38 -18.15
N PHE A 532 27.80 -36.06 -17.69
CA PHE A 532 26.74 -37.05 -17.53
C PHE A 532 25.48 -36.61 -18.28
N HIS A 533 25.15 -37.43 -19.28
CA HIS A 533 23.92 -37.41 -20.05
C HIS A 533 22.71 -37.70 -19.16
N PHE A 534 21.61 -36.96 -19.35
CA PHE A 534 20.27 -37.42 -18.98
C PHE A 534 19.50 -37.77 -20.26
N VAL A 535 19.17 -39.05 -20.37
CA VAL A 535 18.32 -39.63 -21.41
C VAL A 535 16.86 -39.47 -20.97
N TYR A 536 16.02 -38.93 -21.85
CA TYR A 536 14.57 -39.07 -21.76
C TYR A 536 14.16 -40.27 -22.62
N GLU A 537 13.60 -41.31 -22.01
CA GLU A 537 12.87 -42.35 -22.74
C GLU A 537 11.39 -41.94 -22.83
N LEU A 538 10.90 -41.88 -24.07
CA LEU A 538 9.52 -41.70 -24.47
C LEU A 538 8.96 -43.08 -24.81
N ASP A 539 7.99 -43.57 -24.04
CA ASP A 539 7.18 -44.72 -24.43
C ASP A 539 6.16 -44.28 -25.49
N GLY A 540 6.28 -44.87 -26.68
CA GLY A 540 5.39 -44.68 -27.82
C GLY A 540 4.95 -46.02 -28.40
N ASP A 541 3.64 -46.17 -28.51
CA ASP A 541 2.83 -47.34 -28.86
C ASP A 541 3.19 -48.13 -30.14
N GLY A 542 2.94 -49.45 -30.05
CA GLY A 542 2.03 -50.20 -30.93
C GLY A 542 2.13 -50.08 -32.47
N HIS A 543 2.50 -51.17 -33.16
CA HIS A 543 1.55 -52.04 -33.90
C HIS A 543 2.21 -53.10 -34.81
N ARG A 544 1.39 -54.14 -35.02
CA ARG A 544 1.58 -55.43 -35.71
C ARG A 544 1.76 -55.38 -37.23
N SER A 545 2.58 -56.35 -37.68
CA SER A 545 2.36 -57.40 -38.70
C SER A 545 2.30 -57.06 -40.20
N ARG A 546 3.25 -57.71 -40.89
CA ARG A 546 3.25 -58.12 -42.29
C ARG A 546 1.97 -58.89 -42.71
N ARG A 547 1.38 -58.50 -43.83
CA ARG A 547 1.25 -59.30 -45.06
C ARG A 547 0.85 -58.41 -46.22
#